data_AF-A0A7S1L8V5-F1
#
_entry.id   AF-A0A7S1L8V5-F1
#
_cell.length_a   1.000
_cell.length_b   1.000
_cell.length_c   1.000
_cell.angle_alpha   90.00
_cell.angle_beta   90.00
_cell.angle_gamma   90.00
#
_symmetry.space_group_name_H-M   'P 1'
#
loop_
_entity.id
_entity.type
_entity.pdbx_description
1 polymer ?
#
loop_
_entity_poly.entity_id
_entity_poly.type
_entity_poly.pdbx_seq_one_letter_code
_entity_poly.pdbx_strand_id
1 'polypeptide(L)'
;GELIAFGSRGEMPWGTGWRLLAWFGVAGVMNFSRLAMIGLAGERFVARLRTRLFKAIAKQPTEFFDSSENRTGALTQRLTMDTNVVGSVLTEGVSNGAKNIAQMLGSLAVMMYFSPTLTACIVVTLPPVAIAA
;
A
#
# COMPACT_ATOMS: atom_id res chain seq x y z
N GLY A 1 24.46 -15.16 -19.16
CA GLY A 1 25.55 -16.09 -19.51
C GLY A 1 26.55 -16.20 -18.38
N GLU A 2 27.29 -15.12 -18.09
CA GLU A 2 28.44 -15.18 -17.18
C GLU A 2 28.07 -15.23 -15.68
N LEU A 3 27.06 -14.50 -15.22
CA LEU A 3 26.68 -14.46 -13.79
C LEU A 3 26.27 -15.82 -13.20
N ILE A 4 25.72 -16.70 -14.05
CA ILE A 4 25.27 -18.05 -13.65
C ILE A 4 26.48 -19.00 -13.54
N ALA A 5 27.50 -18.81 -14.40
CA ALA A 5 28.75 -19.58 -14.36
C ALA A 5 29.66 -19.18 -13.18
N PHE A 6 29.64 -17.90 -12.78
CA PHE A 6 30.35 -17.40 -11.59
C PHE A 6 29.70 -17.87 -10.28
N GLY A 7 28.37 -17.93 -10.22
CA GLY A 7 27.65 -18.47 -9.04
C GLY A 7 28.00 -19.93 -8.72
N SER A 8 28.33 -20.74 -9.73
CA SER A 8 28.75 -22.13 -9.57
C SER A 8 30.19 -22.31 -9.04
N ARG A 9 31.03 -21.26 -9.07
CA ARG A 9 32.45 -21.34 -8.63
C ARG A 9 32.70 -20.76 -7.24
N GLY A 10 31.70 -20.16 -6.59
CA GLY A 10 31.85 -19.56 -5.25
C GLY A 10 32.73 -18.31 -5.21
N GLU A 11 33.31 -17.90 -6.34
CA GLU A 11 34.11 -16.69 -6.47
C GLU A 11 33.19 -15.54 -6.90
N MET A 12 32.64 -14.80 -5.94
CA MET A 12 32.02 -13.52 -6.26
C MET A 12 33.13 -12.52 -6.60
N PRO A 13 33.28 -12.06 -7.86
CA PRO A 13 34.26 -11.02 -8.17
C PRO A 13 33.93 -9.79 -7.33
N TRP A 14 34.93 -9.25 -6.62
CA TRP A 14 34.77 -8.19 -5.59
C TRP A 14 33.91 -7.00 -6.07
N GLY A 15 33.89 -6.71 -7.38
CA GLY A 15 33.06 -5.68 -8.00
C GLY A 15 31.54 -5.97 -8.08
N THR A 16 31.10 -7.24 -8.07
CA THR A 16 29.66 -7.57 -8.05
C THR A 16 28.98 -7.27 -6.71
N GLY A 17 29.72 -7.40 -5.60
CA GLY A 17 29.20 -7.08 -4.26
C GLY A 17 28.81 -5.60 -4.13
N TRP A 18 29.66 -4.69 -4.64
CA TRP A 18 29.36 -3.26 -4.65
C TRP A 18 28.11 -2.92 -5.48
N ARG A 19 27.92 -3.58 -6.63
CA ARG A 19 26.74 -3.37 -7.49
C ARG A 19 25.45 -3.81 -6.80
N LEU A 20 25.47 -4.92 -6.07
CA LEU A 20 24.32 -5.38 -5.29
C LEU A 20 24.02 -4.44 -4.13
N LEU A 21 25.04 -4.00 -3.39
CA LEU A 21 24.88 -3.02 -2.31
C LEU A 21 24.30 -1.70 -2.83
N ALA A 22 24.74 -1.22 -3.98
CA ALA A 22 24.19 -0.03 -4.62
C ALA A 22 22.70 -0.23 -4.98
N TRP A 23 22.32 -1.36 -5.58
CA TRP A 23 20.93 -1.68 -5.90
C TRP A 23 20.03 -1.76 -4.66
N PHE A 24 20.47 -2.45 -3.62
CA PHE A 24 19.73 -2.54 -2.35
C PHE A 24 19.63 -1.19 -1.65
N GLY A 25 20.69 -0.38 -1.69
CA GLY A 25 20.67 0.98 -1.15
C GLY A 25 19.63 1.86 -1.84
N VAL A 26 19.64 1.87 -3.17
CA VAL A 26 18.64 2.61 -3.97
C VAL A 26 17.23 2.10 -3.70
N ALA A 27 17.01 0.79 -3.70
CA ALA A 27 15.72 0.19 -3.41
C ALA A 27 15.21 0.54 -2.00
N GLY A 28 16.10 0.54 -1.01
CA GLY A 28 15.79 0.93 0.36
C GLY A 28 15.36 2.38 0.48
N VAL A 29 16.12 3.30 -0.13
CA VAL A 29 15.79 4.74 -0.15
C VAL A 29 14.44 4.98 -0.83
N MET A 30 14.19 4.34 -1.99
CA MET A 30 12.91 4.45 -2.69
C MET A 30 11.73 3.91 -1.87
N ASN A 31 11.92 2.80 -1.17
CA ASN A 31 10.87 2.24 -0.31
C ASN A 31 10.58 3.16 0.88
N PHE A 32 11.63 3.68 1.53
CA PHE A 32 11.47 4.63 2.62
C PHE A 32 10.79 5.91 2.17
N SER A 33 11.21 6.50 1.05
CA SER A 33 10.58 7.71 0.51
C SER A 33 9.11 7.48 0.16
N ARG A 34 8.79 6.31 -0.42
CA ARG A 34 7.40 5.92 -0.71
C ARG A 34 6.56 5.87 0.57
N LEU A 35 7.05 5.19 1.60
CA LEU A 35 6.33 5.07 2.88
C LEU A 35 6.14 6.43 3.54
N ALA A 36 7.19 7.26 3.57
CA ALA A 36 7.11 8.61 4.13
C ALA A 36 6.11 9.51 3.37
N MET A 37 6.15 9.51 2.03
CA MET A 37 5.22 10.30 1.21
C MET A 37 3.76 9.88 1.40
N ILE A 38 3.49 8.56 1.42
CA ILE A 38 2.13 8.04 1.64
C ILE A 38 1.64 8.39 3.04
N GLY A 39 2.49 8.23 4.07
CA GLY A 39 2.15 8.60 5.44
C GLY A 39 1.78 10.08 5.59
N LEU A 40 2.63 10.97 5.07
CA LEU A 40 2.37 12.42 5.10
C LEU A 40 1.12 12.82 4.32
N ALA A 41 0.85 12.17 3.18
CA ALA A 41 -0.37 12.38 2.42
C ALA A 41 -1.61 11.91 3.18
N GLY A 42 -1.53 10.76 3.85
CA GLY A 42 -2.61 10.21 4.67
C GLY A 42 -2.97 11.10 5.85
N GLU A 43 -1.98 11.60 6.59
CA GLU A 43 -2.19 12.54 7.70
C GLU A 43 -2.89 13.82 7.23
N ARG A 44 -2.44 14.40 6.09
CA ARG A 44 -3.08 15.58 5.49
C ARG A 44 -4.52 15.30 5.07
N PHE A 45 -4.79 14.10 4.55
CA PHE A 45 -6.13 13.70 4.14
C PHE A 45 -7.06 13.58 5.36
N VAL A 46 -6.62 12.89 6.42
CA VAL A 46 -7.34 12.75 7.69
C VAL A 46 -7.64 14.12 8.31
N ALA A 47 -6.64 15.01 8.36
CA ALA A 47 -6.80 16.35 8.91
C ALA A 47 -7.90 17.13 8.17
N ARG A 48 -7.91 17.09 6.84
CA ARG A 48 -8.97 17.73 6.02
C ARG A 48 -10.35 17.13 6.28
N LEU A 49 -10.44 15.81 6.39
CA LEU A 49 -11.70 15.11 6.66
C LEU A 49 -12.27 15.53 8.02
N ARG A 50 -11.41 15.55 9.05
CA ARG A 50 -11.76 15.98 10.39
C ARG A 50 -12.24 17.43 10.44
N THR A 51 -11.57 18.36 9.77
CA THR A 51 -12.01 19.77 9.72
C THR A 51 -13.37 19.93 9.04
N ARG A 52 -13.61 19.20 7.94
CA ARG A 52 -14.90 19.24 7.22
C ARG A 52 -16.05 18.71 8.06
N LEU A 53 -15.84 17.58 8.71
CA LEU A 53 -16.85 16.96 9.56
C LEU A 53 -17.10 17.77 10.84
N PHE A 54 -16.05 18.32 11.46
CA PHE A 54 -16.21 19.25 12.59
C PHE A 54 -17.07 20.45 12.22
N LYS A 55 -16.81 21.06 11.05
CA LYS A 55 -17.63 22.18 10.53
C LYS A 55 -19.08 21.78 10.23
N ALA A 56 -19.32 20.53 9.83
CA ALA A 56 -20.66 20.01 9.60
C ALA A 56 -21.42 19.79 10.91
N ILE A 57 -20.76 19.19 11.92
CA ILE A 57 -21.34 18.98 13.26
C ILE A 57 -21.66 20.31 13.94
N ALA A 58 -20.77 21.30 13.82
CA ALA A 58 -20.96 22.63 14.40
C ALA A 58 -22.17 23.42 13.85
N LYS A 59 -22.76 22.98 12.72
CA LYS A 59 -23.96 23.60 12.12
C LYS A 59 -25.27 22.91 12.52
N GLN A 60 -25.23 21.85 13.30
CA GLN A 60 -26.44 21.14 13.75
C GLN A 60 -27.19 21.92 14.83
N PRO A 61 -28.53 21.81 14.89
CA PRO A 61 -29.35 22.52 15.87
C PRO A 61 -29.06 22.03 17.29
N THR A 62 -29.32 22.88 18.28
CA THR A 62 -29.02 22.59 19.70
C THR A 62 -29.74 21.36 20.23
N GLU A 63 -30.95 21.08 19.73
CA GLU A 63 -31.75 19.89 20.05
C GLU A 63 -31.03 18.58 19.70
N PHE A 64 -30.12 18.59 18.72
CA PHE A 64 -29.28 17.43 18.39
C PHE A 64 -28.34 17.05 19.54
N PHE A 65 -27.85 18.03 20.30
CA PHE A 65 -26.86 17.86 21.37
C PHE A 65 -27.48 17.50 22.73
N ASP A 66 -28.79 17.65 22.90
CA ASP A 66 -29.51 17.29 24.13
C ASP A 66 -29.66 15.76 24.31
N SER A 67 -29.51 14.99 23.22
CA SER A 67 -29.48 13.53 23.28
C SER A 67 -28.22 13.04 23.99
N SER A 68 -28.37 12.12 24.95
CA SER A 68 -27.27 11.58 25.76
C SER A 68 -26.15 10.91 24.94
N GLU A 69 -26.48 10.43 23.72
CA GLU A 69 -25.56 9.86 22.72
C GLU A 69 -24.78 10.90 21.91
N ASN A 70 -25.31 12.12 21.76
CA ASN A 70 -24.77 13.19 20.91
C ASN A 70 -24.04 14.27 21.72
N ARG A 71 -23.59 13.94 22.93
CA ARG A 71 -22.74 14.84 23.72
C ARG A 71 -21.48 15.21 22.93
N THR A 72 -21.11 16.48 22.97
CA THR A 72 -19.96 17.04 22.22
C THR A 72 -18.67 16.23 22.39
N GLY A 73 -18.41 15.69 23.59
CA GLY A 73 -17.25 14.83 23.85
C GLY A 73 -17.32 13.48 23.12
N ALA A 74 -18.47 12.81 23.14
CA ALA A 74 -18.68 11.53 22.45
C ALA A 74 -18.59 11.68 20.93
N LEU A 75 -19.17 12.75 20.37
CA LEU A 75 -19.08 13.07 18.94
C LEU A 75 -17.64 13.38 18.51
N THR A 76 -16.90 14.16 19.30
CA THR A 76 -15.50 14.49 18.98
C THR A 76 -14.62 13.24 19.01
N GLN A 77 -14.86 12.34 19.95
CA GLN A 77 -14.16 11.07 20.04
C GLN A 77 -14.47 10.16 18.84
N ARG A 78 -15.76 9.96 18.52
CA ARG A 78 -16.18 9.19 17.33
C ARG A 78 -15.62 9.78 16.05
N LEU A 79 -15.76 11.09 15.86
CA LEU A 79 -15.17 11.82 14.74
C LEU A 79 -13.68 11.53 14.60
N THR A 80 -12.94 11.56 15.70
CA THR A 80 -11.50 11.28 15.69
C THR A 80 -11.18 9.85 15.30
N MET A 81 -11.83 8.88 15.95
CA MET A 81 -11.55 7.46 15.70
C MET A 81 -11.96 7.07 14.29
N ASP A 82 -13.17 7.43 13.88
CA ASP A 82 -13.73 7.06 12.59
C ASP A 82 -12.93 7.70 11.45
N THR A 83 -12.53 8.97 11.58
CA THR A 83 -11.70 9.62 10.54
C THR A 83 -10.31 9.04 10.44
N ASN A 84 -9.71 8.61 11.55
CA ASN A 84 -8.41 7.94 11.55
C ASN A 84 -8.51 6.55 10.88
N VAL A 85 -9.52 5.75 11.25
CA VAL A 85 -9.74 4.41 10.66
C VAL A 85 -10.06 4.52 9.17
N VAL A 86 -11.00 5.40 8.79
CA VAL A 86 -11.33 5.61 7.38
C VAL A 86 -10.12 6.14 6.61
N GLY A 87 -9.39 7.10 7.18
CA GLY A 87 -8.22 7.66 6.52
C GLY A 87 -7.08 6.66 6.34
N SER A 88 -6.82 5.78 7.32
CA SER A 88 -5.79 4.74 7.18
C SER A 88 -6.20 3.70 6.16
N VAL A 89 -7.44 3.21 6.20
CA VAL A 89 -7.96 2.24 5.21
C VAL A 89 -7.94 2.82 3.80
N LEU A 90 -8.33 4.09 3.62
CA LEU A 90 -8.30 4.72 2.31
C LEU A 90 -6.86 4.95 1.84
N THR A 91 -5.99 5.45 2.71
CA THR A 91 -4.60 5.75 2.34
C THR A 91 -3.84 4.47 2.03
N GLU A 92 -3.81 3.51 2.95
CA GLU A 92 -3.06 2.26 2.80
C GLU A 92 -3.73 1.33 1.80
N GLY A 93 -5.05 1.15 1.90
CA GLY A 93 -5.81 0.26 1.03
C GLY A 93 -5.76 0.70 -0.43
N VAL A 94 -5.99 1.99 -0.71
CA VAL A 94 -5.91 2.49 -2.09
C VAL A 94 -4.46 2.51 -2.59
N SER A 95 -3.50 2.98 -1.80
CA SER A 95 -2.10 3.08 -2.24
C SER A 95 -1.45 1.71 -2.46
N ASN A 96 -1.71 0.75 -1.57
CA ASN A 96 -1.19 -0.61 -1.70
C ASN A 96 -1.99 -1.41 -2.72
N GLY A 97 -3.31 -1.22 -2.80
CA GLY A 97 -4.15 -1.83 -3.83
C GLY A 97 -3.70 -1.42 -5.23
N ALA A 98 -3.55 -0.13 -5.49
CA ALA A 98 -3.07 0.38 -6.77
C ALA A 98 -1.66 -0.16 -7.11
N LYS A 99 -0.75 -0.17 -6.13
CA LYS A 99 0.59 -0.78 -6.30
C LYS A 99 0.48 -2.26 -6.67
N ASN A 100 -0.30 -3.03 -5.93
CA ASN A 100 -0.41 -4.47 -6.12
C ASN A 100 -1.02 -4.80 -7.49
N ILE A 101 -2.02 -4.03 -7.93
CA ILE A 101 -2.60 -4.16 -9.28
C ILE A 101 -1.54 -3.84 -10.34
N ALA A 102 -0.81 -2.73 -10.20
CA ALA A 102 0.25 -2.36 -11.14
C ALA A 102 1.37 -3.41 -11.17
N GLN A 103 1.76 -3.94 -10.01
CA GLN A 103 2.76 -4.99 -9.89
C GLN A 103 2.29 -6.30 -10.51
N MET A 104 1.03 -6.68 -10.28
CA MET A 104 0.43 -7.88 -10.85
C MET A 104 0.35 -7.80 -12.37
N LEU A 105 -0.09 -6.66 -12.91
CA LEU A 105 -0.13 -6.44 -14.36
C LEU A 105 1.28 -6.42 -14.95
N GLY A 106 2.23 -5.74 -14.30
CA GLY A 106 3.62 -5.68 -14.75
C GLY A 106 4.30 -7.04 -14.77
N SER A 107 4.17 -7.83 -13.70
CA SER A 107 4.76 -9.17 -13.64
C SER A 107 4.12 -10.11 -14.65
N LEU A 108 2.79 -10.05 -14.79
CA LEU A 108 2.05 -10.88 -15.74
C LEU A 108 2.43 -10.54 -17.19
N ALA A 109 2.54 -9.25 -17.52
CA ALA A 109 2.94 -8.79 -18.85
C ALA A 109 4.36 -9.26 -19.21
N VAL A 110 5.31 -9.14 -18.28
CA VAL A 110 6.69 -9.62 -18.48
C VAL A 110 6.72 -11.13 -18.67
N MET A 111 5.98 -11.89 -17.85
CA MET A 111 5.92 -13.35 -17.99
C MET A 111 5.32 -13.77 -19.33
N MET A 112 4.22 -13.12 -19.75
CA MET A 112 3.57 -13.38 -21.03
C MET A 112 4.47 -13.07 -22.23
N TYR A 113 5.36 -12.07 -22.10
CA TYR A 113 6.35 -11.74 -23.13
C TYR A 113 7.41 -12.85 -23.31
N PHE A 114 7.85 -13.50 -22.22
CA PHE A 114 8.89 -14.54 -22.31
C PHE A 114 8.35 -15.89 -22.79
N SER A 115 7.23 -16.35 -22.26
CA SER A 115 6.62 -17.62 -22.69
C SER A 115 5.12 -17.66 -22.37
N PRO A 116 4.24 -17.42 -23.36
CA PRO A 116 2.80 -17.32 -23.11
C PRO A 116 2.19 -18.67 -22.69
N THR A 117 2.70 -19.79 -23.20
CA THR A 117 2.13 -21.12 -22.96
C THR A 117 2.28 -21.56 -21.49
N LEU A 118 3.46 -21.34 -20.89
CA LEU A 118 3.72 -21.71 -19.49
C LEU A 118 2.95 -20.80 -18.53
N THR A 119 2.89 -19.50 -18.81
CA THR A 119 2.16 -18.54 -17.99
C THR A 119 0.66 -18.84 -17.99
N ALA A 120 0.07 -19.19 -19.14
CA ALA A 120 -1.35 -19.55 -19.23
C ALA A 120 -1.71 -20.78 -18.37
N CYS A 121 -0.85 -21.82 -18.37
CA CYS A 121 -1.07 -22.99 -17.51
C CYS A 121 -1.12 -22.61 -16.02
N ILE A 122 -0.21 -21.75 -15.55
CA ILE A 122 -0.15 -21.34 -14.14
C ILE A 122 -1.35 -20.44 -13.77
N VAL A 123 -1.73 -19.50 -14.65
CA VAL A 123 -2.87 -18.61 -14.40
C VAL A 123 -4.18 -19.38 -14.30
N VAL A 124 -4.35 -20.46 -15.05
CA VAL A 124 -5.55 -21.32 -15.00
C VAL A 124 -5.59 -22.18 -13.74
N THR A 125 -4.44 -22.63 -13.21
CA THR A 125 -4.40 -23.49 -12.01
C THR A 125 -4.50 -22.71 -10.69
N LEU A 126 -4.17 -21.41 -10.70
CA LEU A 126 -4.24 -20.55 -9.50
C LEU A 126 -5.66 -20.38 -8.91
N PRO A 127 -6.72 -20.03 -9.68
CA PRO A 127 -8.06 -19.84 -9.13
C PRO A 127 -8.67 -21.10 -8.49
N PRO A 128 -8.59 -22.31 -9.09
CA PRO A 128 -9.08 -23.52 -8.47
C PRO A 128 -8.43 -23.81 -7.11
N VAL A 129 -7.12 -23.61 -7.00
CA VAL A 129 -6.38 -23.81 -5.75
C VAL A 129 -6.79 -22.79 -4.68
N ALA A 130 -6.98 -21.52 -5.07
CA ALA A 130 -7.41 -20.48 -4.15
C ALA A 130 -8.85 -20.66 -3.62
N ILE A 131 -9.73 -21.31 -4.39
CA ILE A 131 -11.10 -21.64 -3.96
C ILE A 131 -11.13 -22.90 -3.08
N ALA A 132 -10.19 -23.83 -3.30
CA ALA A 132 -10.10 -25.09 -2.56
C ALA A 132 -9.38 -24.98 -1.21
N ALA A 133 -8.59 -23.92 -1.00
CA ALA A 133 -7.89 -23.61 0.24
C ALA A 133 -8.75 -22.76 1.19
#